data_AF-A0A6V8CL90-F1
#
_entry.id   AF-A0A6V8CL90-F1
#
_cell.length_a   1.000
_cell.length_b   1.000
_cell.length_c   1.000
_cell.angle_alpha   90.00
_cell.angle_beta   90.00
_cell.angle_gamma   90.00
#
_symmetry.space_group_name_H-M   'P 1'
#
loop_
_entity.id
_entity.type
_entity.pdbx_description
1 polymer ?
#
loop_
_entity_poly.entity_id
_entity_poly.type
_entity_poly.pdbx_seq_one_letter_code
_entity_poly.pdbx_strand_id
1 'polypeptide(L)'
;MNPIIASLLEFNHAFDIPKLEKPDLSSKELIELRIKLLEEEVAEYAEAARGGDLVEVLDALADIAYILAGTVINHGMQHIFDDAFSEVHRSNMAKLVDGKVLRRADGKVMKPESWQPPNLSQFIP
;
A
#
# COMPACT_ATOMS: atom_id res chain seq x y z
N MET A 1 -0.95 9.52 12.75
CA MET A 1 -1.64 9.34 11.45
C MET A 1 -0.59 9.53 10.38
N ASN A 2 -0.46 8.55 9.49
CA ASN A 2 0.42 8.62 8.34
C ASN A 2 0.25 9.92 7.54
N PRO A 3 1.36 10.63 7.21
CA PRO A 3 1.30 11.94 6.56
C PRO A 3 0.70 11.89 5.15
N ILE A 4 0.83 10.77 4.45
CA ILE A 4 0.24 10.58 3.11
C ILE A 4 -1.29 10.46 3.26
N ILE A 5 -1.76 9.64 4.20
CA ILE A 5 -3.19 9.52 4.50
C ILE A 5 -3.78 10.87 4.96
N ALA A 6 -3.05 11.60 5.81
CA ALA A 6 -3.48 12.92 6.27
C ALA A 6 -3.63 13.91 5.10
N SER A 7 -2.69 13.91 4.15
CA SER A 7 -2.74 14.76 2.95
C SER A 7 -3.96 14.45 2.07
N LEU A 8 -4.29 13.16 1.90
CA LEU A 8 -5.46 12.76 1.11
C LEU A 8 -6.79 13.02 1.83
N LEU A 9 -6.81 13.01 3.17
CA LEU A 9 -7.98 13.45 3.93
C LEU A 9 -8.22 14.96 3.78
N GLU A 10 -7.15 15.76 3.78
CA GLU A 10 -7.21 17.19 3.48
C GLU A 10 -7.73 17.43 2.05
N PHE A 11 -7.19 16.71 1.06
CA PHE A 11 -7.67 16.75 -0.32
C PHE A 11 -9.15 16.38 -0.42
N ASN A 12 -9.58 15.25 0.16
CA ASN A 12 -10.99 14.86 0.10
C ASN A 12 -11.91 15.92 0.72
N HIS A 13 -11.49 16.54 1.82
CA HIS A 13 -12.25 17.62 2.44
C HIS A 13 -12.32 18.88 1.56
N ALA A 14 -11.21 19.29 0.93
CA ALA A 14 -11.16 20.45 0.06
C ALA A 14 -11.96 20.28 -1.25
N PHE A 15 -12.11 19.03 -1.72
CA PHE A 15 -12.78 18.69 -2.97
C PHE A 15 -14.18 18.05 -2.77
N ASP A 16 -14.72 18.08 -1.55
CA ASP A 16 -16.01 17.48 -1.19
C ASP A 16 -16.14 16.00 -1.60
N ILE A 17 -15.03 15.24 -1.54
CA ILE A 17 -14.99 13.83 -1.89
C ILE A 17 -15.43 13.00 -0.68
N PRO A 18 -16.49 12.19 -0.79
CA PRO A 18 -16.97 11.36 0.30
C PRO A 18 -15.93 10.28 0.66
N LYS A 19 -15.94 9.87 1.93
CA LYS A 19 -15.11 8.76 2.46
C LYS A 19 -15.98 7.80 3.26
N LEU A 20 -15.48 6.58 3.43
CA LEU A 20 -16.07 5.65 4.40
C LEU A 20 -15.42 5.87 5.77
N GLU A 21 -16.24 5.81 6.82
CA GLU A 21 -15.77 5.99 8.21
C GLU A 21 -15.29 4.68 8.84
N LYS A 22 -15.57 3.54 8.21
CA LYS A 22 -15.21 2.20 8.68
C LYS A 22 -14.83 1.30 7.50
N PRO A 23 -14.01 0.25 7.73
CA PRO A 23 -13.66 -0.72 6.70
C PRO A 23 -14.89 -1.29 6.01
N ASP A 24 -15.01 -1.08 4.70
CA ASP A 24 -16.07 -1.65 3.87
C ASP A 24 -15.66 -1.66 2.38
N LEU A 25 -16.45 -2.34 1.56
CA LEU A 25 -16.36 -2.27 0.12
C LEU A 25 -17.10 -1.02 -0.38
N SER A 26 -16.41 -0.22 -1.19
CA SER A 26 -17.03 0.91 -1.88
C SER A 26 -17.98 0.43 -3.01
N SER A 27 -18.58 1.36 -3.76
CA SER A 27 -19.37 0.97 -4.93
C SER A 27 -18.50 0.28 -5.98
N LYS A 28 -19.10 -0.57 -6.82
CA LYS A 28 -18.37 -1.26 -7.90
C LYS A 28 -17.67 -0.26 -8.81
N GLU A 29 -18.35 0.82 -9.16
CA GLU A 29 -17.84 1.88 -10.03
C GLU A 29 -16.61 2.57 -9.41
N LEU A 30 -16.64 2.83 -8.10
CA LEU A 30 -15.49 3.40 -7.40
C LEU A 30 -14.34 2.40 -7.30
N ILE A 31 -14.62 1.12 -7.03
CA ILE A 31 -13.58 0.07 -7.00
C ILE A 31 -12.88 -0.02 -8.35
N GLU A 32 -13.64 -0.10 -9.45
CA GLU A 32 -13.07 -0.14 -10.82
C GLU A 32 -12.26 1.12 -11.14
N LEU A 33 -12.74 2.30 -10.71
CA LEU A 33 -11.97 3.54 -10.86
C LEU A 33 -10.64 3.48 -10.11
N ARG A 34 -10.63 3.02 -8.85
CA ARG A 34 -9.38 2.92 -8.06
C ARG A 34 -8.42 1.89 -8.64
N ILE A 35 -8.91 0.76 -9.13
CA ILE A 35 -8.10 -0.24 -9.82
C ILE A 35 -7.44 0.38 -11.04
N LYS A 36 -8.23 1.01 -11.92
CA LYS A 36 -7.71 1.66 -13.14
C LYS A 36 -6.61 2.67 -12.81
N LEU A 37 -6.84 3.56 -11.86
CA LEU A 37 -5.85 4.58 -11.48
C LEU A 37 -4.56 3.94 -10.96
N LEU A 38 -4.65 2.92 -10.09
CA LEU A 38 -3.46 2.21 -9.61
C LEU A 38 -2.69 1.51 -10.75
N GLU A 39 -3.40 0.93 -11.71
CA GLU A 39 -2.77 0.30 -12.88
C GLU A 39 -2.07 1.32 -13.78
N GLU A 40 -2.66 2.50 -13.95
CA GLU A 40 -2.11 3.64 -14.70
C GLU A 40 -0.77 4.10 -14.09
N GLU A 41 -0.75 4.46 -12.79
CA GLU A 41 0.49 4.94 -12.14
C GLU A 41 1.61 3.88 -12.12
N VAL A 42 1.25 2.60 -11.98
CA VAL A 42 2.23 1.50 -12.03
C VAL A 42 2.79 1.32 -13.45
N ALA A 43 1.98 1.56 -14.49
CA ALA A 43 2.45 1.52 -15.86
C ALA A 43 3.43 2.66 -16.16
N GLU A 44 3.14 3.87 -15.68
CA GLU A 44 4.03 5.04 -15.81
C GLU A 44 5.36 4.83 -15.09
N TYR A 45 5.33 4.35 -13.85
CA TYR A 45 6.54 3.95 -13.13
C TYR A 45 7.37 2.93 -13.93
N ALA A 46 6.72 1.92 -14.51
CA ALA A 46 7.40 0.87 -15.26
C ALA A 46 7.99 1.39 -16.58
N GLU A 47 7.37 2.37 -17.22
CA GLU A 47 7.92 3.05 -18.39
C GLU A 47 9.15 3.88 -18.00
N ALA A 48 9.01 4.77 -17.01
CA ALA A 48 10.09 5.63 -16.51
C ALA A 48 11.31 4.82 -16.05
N ALA A 49 11.09 3.76 -15.26
CA ALA A 49 12.17 2.91 -14.76
C ALA A 49 12.91 2.16 -15.88
N ARG A 50 12.20 1.71 -16.93
CA ARG A 50 12.81 1.05 -18.09
C ARG A 50 13.51 2.04 -19.02
N GLY A 51 12.99 3.27 -19.10
CA GLY A 51 13.59 4.39 -19.82
C GLY A 51 14.82 4.98 -19.14
N GLY A 52 15.03 4.69 -17.85
CA GLY A 52 16.13 5.25 -17.06
C GLY A 52 15.90 6.72 -16.67
N ASP A 53 14.64 7.16 -16.64
CA ASP A 53 14.27 8.52 -16.25
C ASP A 53 14.00 8.59 -14.74
N LEU A 54 14.98 9.10 -13.97
CA LEU A 54 14.88 9.13 -12.52
C LEU A 54 13.86 10.16 -12.01
N VAL A 55 13.59 11.23 -12.78
CA VAL A 55 12.63 12.26 -12.39
C VAL A 55 11.22 11.70 -12.51
N GLU A 56 10.91 11.11 -13.65
CA GLU A 56 9.62 10.45 -13.89
C GLU A 56 9.42 9.23 -12.97
N VAL A 57 10.49 8.53 -12.58
CA VAL A 57 10.40 7.50 -11.53
C VAL A 57 9.98 8.09 -10.19
N LEU A 58 10.52 9.24 -9.80
CA LEU A 58 10.16 9.88 -8.54
C LEU A 58 8.70 10.36 -8.57
N ASP A 59 8.27 10.92 -9.70
CA ASP A 59 6.91 11.39 -9.93
C ASP A 59 5.90 10.24 -9.80
N ALA A 60 6.07 9.18 -10.61
CA ALA A 60 5.18 8.03 -10.58
C ALA A 60 5.15 7.32 -9.20
N LEU A 61 6.27 7.28 -8.45
CA LEU A 61 6.27 6.75 -7.09
C LEU A 61 5.47 7.61 -6.11
N ALA A 62 5.49 8.94 -6.27
CA ALA A 62 4.67 9.85 -5.49
C ALA A 62 3.18 9.68 -5.83
N ASP A 63 2.84 9.54 -7.11
CA ASP A 63 1.47 9.35 -7.57
C ASP A 63 0.89 7.99 -7.15
N ILE A 64 1.68 6.90 -7.24
CA ILE A 64 1.29 5.60 -6.65
C ILE A 64 0.95 5.76 -5.17
N ALA A 65 1.75 6.50 -4.40
CA ALA A 65 1.49 6.72 -2.98
C ALA A 65 0.21 7.55 -2.76
N TYR A 66 -0.04 8.55 -3.61
CA TYR A 66 -1.21 9.42 -3.56
C TYR A 66 -2.49 8.63 -3.86
N ILE A 67 -2.49 7.86 -4.95
CA ILE A 67 -3.60 6.98 -5.35
C ILE A 67 -3.78 5.85 -4.34
N LEU A 68 -2.73 5.27 -3.78
CA LEU A 68 -2.86 4.26 -2.72
C LEU A 68 -3.58 4.85 -1.49
N ALA A 69 -3.16 6.02 -1.02
CA ALA A 69 -3.74 6.65 0.16
C ALA A 69 -5.22 6.99 0.01
N GLY A 70 -5.64 7.53 -1.15
CA GLY A 70 -7.06 7.73 -1.40
C GLY A 70 -7.85 6.42 -1.50
N THR A 71 -7.21 5.31 -1.90
CA THR A 71 -7.86 4.00 -2.02
C THR A 71 -8.10 3.42 -0.62
N VAL A 72 -7.13 3.57 0.27
CA VAL A 72 -7.27 3.27 1.70
C VAL A 72 -8.45 4.04 2.30
N ILE A 73 -8.58 5.34 2.01
CA ILE A 73 -9.68 6.18 2.52
C ILE A 73 -11.03 5.79 1.90
N ASN A 74 -11.07 5.47 0.61
CA ASN A 74 -12.30 5.00 -0.05
C ASN A 74 -12.83 3.69 0.51
N HIS A 75 -11.97 2.88 1.13
CA HIS A 75 -12.33 1.67 1.85
C HIS A 75 -12.53 1.89 3.35
N GLY A 76 -12.43 3.13 3.85
CA GLY A 76 -12.60 3.45 5.28
C GLY A 76 -11.51 2.87 6.17
N MET A 77 -10.33 2.59 5.61
CA MET A 77 -9.22 1.94 6.28
C MET A 77 -8.19 2.94 6.84
N GLN A 78 -8.42 4.26 6.74
CA GLN A 78 -7.49 5.32 7.15
C GLN A 78 -7.00 5.24 8.60
N HIS A 79 -7.77 4.59 9.49
CA HIS A 79 -7.43 4.46 10.90
C HIS A 79 -6.70 3.15 11.23
N ILE A 80 -6.68 2.18 10.31
CA ILE A 80 -6.09 0.85 10.53
C ILE A 80 -4.92 0.54 9.58
N PHE A 81 -4.71 1.35 8.55
CA PHE A 81 -3.71 1.08 7.52
C PHE A 81 -2.28 1.08 8.07
N ASP A 82 -1.94 1.98 9.00
CA ASP A 82 -0.62 2.06 9.62
C ASP A 82 -0.31 0.81 10.46
N ASP A 83 -1.32 0.28 11.15
CA ASP A 83 -1.20 -0.95 11.94
C ASP A 83 -1.09 -2.17 11.03
N ALA A 84 -1.88 -2.22 9.95
CA ALA A 84 -1.80 -3.27 8.94
C ALA A 84 -0.41 -3.29 8.26
N PHE A 85 0.13 -2.12 7.89
CA PHE A 85 1.47 -1.99 7.35
C PHE A 85 2.52 -2.46 8.35
N SER A 86 2.40 -2.06 9.61
CA SER A 86 3.30 -2.46 10.69
C SER A 86 3.29 -3.97 10.91
N GLU A 87 2.12 -4.62 10.82
CA GLU A 87 2.00 -6.09 10.93
C GLU A 87 2.63 -6.82 9.74
N VAL A 88 2.45 -6.30 8.52
CA VAL A 88 3.16 -6.81 7.33
C VAL A 88 4.67 -6.63 7.48
N HIS A 89 5.12 -5.47 7.96
CA HIS A 89 6.53 -5.19 8.20
C HIS A 89 7.11 -6.14 9.26
N ARG A 90 6.43 -6.31 10.40
CA ARG A 90 6.81 -7.27 11.46
C ARG A 90 6.98 -8.67 10.88
N SER A 91 6.00 -9.17 10.13
CA SER A 91 6.09 -10.50 9.51
C SER A 91 7.22 -10.59 8.49
N ASN A 92 7.50 -9.54 7.72
CA ASN A 92 8.63 -9.52 6.79
C ASN A 92 9.99 -9.55 7.51
N MET A 93 10.15 -8.76 8.58
CA MET A 93 11.38 -8.72 9.38
C MET A 93 11.60 -10.01 10.18
N ALA A 94 10.53 -10.70 10.58
CA ALA A 94 10.61 -12.02 11.23
C ALA A 94 11.18 -13.13 10.32
N LYS A 95 11.45 -12.85 9.05
CA LYS A 95 12.15 -13.79 8.13
C LYS A 95 13.67 -13.80 8.34
N LEU A 96 14.21 -12.87 9.13
CA LEU A 96 15.63 -12.81 9.46
C LEU A 96 15.99 -13.94 10.45
N VAL A 97 17.10 -14.61 10.17
CA VAL A 97 17.79 -15.54 11.08
C VAL A 97 19.20 -14.96 11.28
N ASP A 98 19.55 -14.65 12.52
CA ASP A 98 20.82 -13.97 12.86
C ASP A 98 21.09 -12.70 12.04
N GLY A 99 20.03 -11.90 11.83
CA GLY A 99 20.10 -10.63 11.08
C GLY A 99 20.22 -10.80 9.56
N LYS A 100 20.14 -12.02 9.03
CA LYS A 100 20.23 -12.29 7.58
C LYS A 100 19.02 -13.03 7.07
N VAL A 101 18.68 -12.76 5.81
CA VAL A 101 17.64 -13.51 5.11
C VAL A 101 18.26 -14.78 4.52
N LEU A 102 17.67 -15.93 4.82
CA LEU A 102 17.98 -17.18 4.12
C LEU A 102 17.32 -17.15 2.73
N ARG A 103 18.09 -17.42 1.67
CA ARG A 103 17.59 -17.43 0.28
C ARG A 103 17.80 -18.79 -0.36
N ARG A 104 16.87 -19.21 -1.20
CA ARG A 104 17.04 -20.35 -2.10
C ARG A 104 17.90 -19.97 -3.31
N ALA A 105 18.29 -20.97 -4.10
CA ALA A 105 19.04 -20.79 -5.35
C ALA A 105 18.32 -19.89 -6.38
N ASP A 106 16.99 -19.81 -6.34
CA ASP A 106 16.18 -18.92 -7.20
C ASP A 106 16.01 -17.50 -6.63
N GLY A 107 16.72 -17.16 -5.55
CA GLY A 107 16.65 -15.86 -4.90
C GLY A 107 15.47 -15.69 -3.94
N LYS A 108 14.54 -16.66 -3.86
CA LYS A 108 13.37 -16.58 -2.98
C LYS A 108 13.79 -16.55 -1.52
N VAL A 109 13.25 -15.58 -0.80
CA VAL A 109 13.38 -15.46 0.67
C VAL A 109 12.67 -16.64 1.34
N MET A 110 13.41 -17.35 2.19
CA MET A 110 12.91 -18.44 3.01
C MET A 110 12.33 -17.93 4.33
N LYS A 111 11.37 -18.69 4.86
CA LYS A 111 10.73 -18.43 6.15
C LYS A 111 11.31 -19.39 7.18
N PRO A 112 11.81 -18.91 8.33
CA PRO A 112 12.24 -19.79 9.42
C PRO A 112 11.05 -20.54 10.05
N GLU A 113 11.31 -21.60 10.79
CA GLU A 113 10.27 -22.42 11.43
C GLU A 113 9.40 -21.61 12.42
N SER A 114 9.99 -20.62 13.09
CA SER A 114 9.30 -19.73 14.03
C SER A 114 8.51 -18.60 13.37
N TRP A 115 8.56 -18.48 12.04
CA TRP A 115 7.90 -17.40 11.32
C TRP A 115 6.38 -17.55 11.31
N GLN A 116 5.67 -16.43 11.48
CA GLN A 116 4.22 -16.36 11.33
C GLN A 116 3.82 -15.34 10.25
N PRO A 117 2.79 -15.66 9.44
CA PRO A 117 2.22 -14.70 8.49
C PRO A 117 1.65 -13.48 9.20
N PRO A 118 1.49 -12.33 8.50
CA PRO A 118 0.81 -11.19 9.08
C PRO A 118 -0.65 -11.55 9.35
N ASN A 119 -1.14 -11.26 10.56
CA ASN A 119 -2.55 -11.47 10.90
C ASN A 119 -3.35 -10.19 10.63
N LEU A 120 -3.81 -9.98 9.38
CA LEU A 120 -4.54 -8.76 9.03
C LEU A 120 -6.02 -8.79 9.43
N SER A 121 -6.61 -9.98 9.63
CA SER A 121 -8.01 -10.10 10.02
C SER A 121 -8.30 -9.49 11.40
N GLN A 122 -7.28 -9.30 12.24
CA GLN A 122 -7.45 -8.63 13.54
C GLN A 122 -7.85 -7.15 13.42
N PHE A 123 -7.67 -6.53 12.25
CA PHE A 123 -8.00 -5.13 11.99
C PHE A 123 -9.34 -4.93 11.27
N ILE A 124 -9.96 -6.02 10.81
CA ILE A 124 -11.26 -5.99 10.12
C ILE A 124 -12.34 -6.43 11.11
N PRO A 125 -13.40 -5.62 11.32
CA PRO A 125 -14.48 -5.93 12.25
C PRO A 125 -15.37 -7.10 11.80
#